data_AF-A0A0G1DVR5-F1
#
_entry.id   AF-A0A0G1DVR5-F1
#
_cell.length_a   1.000
_cell.length_b   1.000
_cell.length_c   1.000
_cell.angle_alpha   90.00
_cell.angle_beta   90.00
_cell.angle_gamma   90.00
#
_symmetry.space_group_name_H-M   'P 1'
#
loop_
_entity.id
_entity.type
_entity.pdbx_description
1 polymer ?
#
loop_
_entity_poly.entity_id
_entity_poly.type
_entity_poly.pdbx_seq_one_letter_code
_entity_poly.pdbx_strand_id
1 'polypeptide(L)'
;MKSIVQEASSIEKAINKAWEEAGRPSEFSVRILEHPARNFFGFLKRSAKVALVFPSQGGTQEQGRERRPAREDRANRDKKHETLKRSDVQERNKKPVRQERSTSKPTESKNTNRTERVHANQTATSELSKALATETPKTEKLARGNNKVEETATVAQKMPKPVNTQTQEPIQSVWEPELVEKIKEQLNTLLELMDKTNATYTATVQGRELAITFSGYLLENEDQDRRLFSGLSPLLMTIIKREFKKALRGYRIVLGHAK
;
A
#
# COMPACT_ATOMS: atom_id res chain seq x y z
N MET A 1 33.04 -16.78 20.73
CA MET A 1 32.06 -16.27 19.74
C MET A 1 32.37 -14.81 19.50
N LYS A 2 32.47 -14.36 18.25
CA LYS A 2 32.61 -12.93 17.91
C LYS A 2 31.25 -12.41 17.46
N SER A 3 30.97 -11.13 17.73
CA SER A 3 29.79 -10.45 17.23
C SER A 3 30.16 -9.11 16.62
N ILE A 4 29.54 -8.79 15.49
CA ILE A 4 29.68 -7.50 14.80
C ILE A 4 28.28 -6.92 14.62
N VAL A 5 28.14 -5.63 14.92
CA VAL A 5 26.88 -4.90 14.75
C VAL A 5 27.05 -3.91 13.61
N GLN A 6 26.17 -3.99 12.62
CA GLN A 6 26.18 -3.08 11.49
C GLN A 6 24.82 -2.44 11.24
N GLU A 7 24.89 -1.21 10.73
CA GLU A 7 23.73 -0.40 10.39
C GLU A 7 23.68 -0.12 8.89
N ALA A 8 22.49 -0.24 8.30
CA ALA A 8 22.27 0.08 6.89
C ALA A 8 20.83 0.50 6.60
N SER A 9 20.55 0.90 5.36
CA SER A 9 19.21 1.33 4.93
C SER A 9 18.18 0.21 4.80
N SER A 10 18.63 -1.04 4.83
CA SER A 10 17.81 -2.26 4.76
C SER A 10 18.53 -3.40 5.47
N ILE A 11 17.78 -4.39 5.96
CA ILE A 11 18.32 -5.56 6.67
C ILE A 11 19.35 -6.31 5.80
N GLU A 12 19.04 -6.55 4.52
CA GLU A 12 19.94 -7.23 3.58
C GLU A 12 21.30 -6.53 3.45
N LYS A 13 21.29 -5.20 3.21
CA LYS A 13 22.51 -4.39 3.18
C LYS A 13 23.29 -4.43 4.49
N ALA A 14 22.61 -4.47 5.64
CA ALA A 14 23.28 -4.58 6.94
C ALA A 14 23.94 -5.95 7.12
N ILE A 15 23.27 -7.03 6.68
CA ILE A 15 23.82 -8.40 6.69
C ILE A 15 25.04 -8.48 5.79
N ASN A 16 24.97 -8.01 4.54
CA ASN A 16 26.10 -8.06 3.61
C ASN A 16 27.30 -7.28 4.15
N LYS A 17 27.08 -6.09 4.70
CA LYS A 17 28.13 -5.28 5.32
C LYS A 17 28.76 -5.97 6.54
N ALA A 18 27.93 -6.57 7.41
CA ALA A 18 28.41 -7.34 8.57
C ALA A 18 29.17 -8.60 8.14
N TRP A 19 28.73 -9.26 7.07
CA TRP A 19 29.35 -10.49 6.55
C TRP A 19 30.73 -10.21 5.93
N GLU A 20 30.86 -9.12 5.18
CA GLU A 20 32.15 -8.64 4.66
C GLU A 20 33.12 -8.27 5.79
N GLU A 21 32.67 -7.52 6.79
CA GLU A 21 33.50 -7.11 7.94
C GLU A 21 33.88 -8.30 8.84
N ALA A 22 33.01 -9.32 8.93
CA ALA A 22 33.29 -10.57 9.63
C ALA A 22 34.30 -11.47 8.90
N GLY A 23 34.77 -11.09 7.70
CA GLY A 23 35.69 -11.90 6.90
C GLY A 23 34.99 -13.06 6.17
N ARG A 24 33.71 -12.89 5.82
CA ARG A 24 32.88 -13.86 5.09
C ARG A 24 32.82 -15.24 5.77
N PRO A 25 32.36 -15.32 7.03
CA PRO A 25 32.24 -16.60 7.72
C PRO A 25 31.29 -17.54 6.96
N SER A 26 31.62 -18.84 6.96
CA SER A 26 30.78 -19.90 6.38
C SER A 26 29.52 -20.14 7.21
N GLU A 27 29.64 -20.00 8.53
CA GLU A 27 28.55 -20.20 9.49
C GLU A 27 28.39 -18.94 10.34
N PHE A 28 27.17 -18.43 10.40
CA PHE A 28 26.83 -17.26 11.23
C PHE A 28 25.35 -17.27 11.60
N SER A 29 25.04 -16.61 12.70
CA SER A 29 23.68 -16.36 13.16
C SER A 29 23.39 -14.87 13.09
N VAL A 30 22.25 -14.52 12.50
CA VAL A 30 21.81 -13.12 12.36
C VAL A 30 20.79 -12.81 13.44
N ARG A 31 20.99 -11.71 14.18
CA ARG A 31 20.01 -11.15 15.11
C ARG A 31 19.63 -9.75 14.64
N ILE A 32 18.35 -9.55 14.33
CA ILE A 32 17.81 -8.24 13.96
C ILE A 32 17.55 -7.49 15.26
N LEU A 33 18.27 -6.38 15.48
CA LEU A 33 18.11 -5.54 16.65
C LEU A 33 17.08 -4.45 16.40
N GLU A 34 17.05 -3.90 15.19
CA GLU A 34 16.13 -2.82 14.82
C GLU A 34 15.68 -2.95 13.35
N HIS A 35 14.38 -2.86 13.11
CA HIS A 35 13.80 -2.86 11.77
C HIS A 35 13.87 -1.45 11.14
N PRO A 36 14.16 -1.35 9.83
CA PRO A 36 14.20 -0.05 9.16
C PRO A 36 12.80 0.56 9.08
N ALA A 37 12.68 1.84 9.42
CA ALA A 37 11.42 2.59 9.34
C ALA A 37 11.54 3.71 8.31
N ARG A 38 10.56 3.82 7.41
CA ARG A 38 10.47 4.90 6.42
C ARG A 38 9.30 5.82 6.76
N ASN A 39 9.50 7.12 6.55
CA ASN A 39 8.44 8.11 6.61
C ASN A 39 7.57 8.07 5.36
N PHE A 40 6.46 8.80 5.40
CA PHE A 40 5.50 8.87 4.29
C PHE A 40 6.12 9.33 2.96
N PHE A 41 7.12 10.22 3.02
CA PHE A 41 7.88 10.68 1.84
C PHE A 41 8.91 9.66 1.31
N GLY A 42 8.96 8.45 1.86
CA GLY A 42 9.90 7.41 1.43
C GLY A 42 11.32 7.55 2.00
N PHE A 43 11.62 8.65 2.70
CA PHE A 43 12.89 8.82 3.41
C PHE A 43 13.00 7.89 4.61
N LEU A 44 14.18 7.33 4.85
CA LEU A 44 14.47 6.53 6.03
C LEU A 44 14.43 7.42 7.28
N LYS A 45 13.57 7.07 8.25
CA LYS A 45 13.57 7.67 9.59
C LYS A 45 14.50 6.91 10.54
N ARG A 46 14.64 5.59 10.35
CA ARG A 46 15.54 4.73 11.13
C ARG A 46 16.20 3.70 10.23
N SER A 47 17.51 3.53 10.39
CA SER A 47 18.30 2.47 9.76
C SER A 47 17.96 1.10 10.37
N ALA A 48 18.19 0.04 9.59
CA ALA A 48 18.19 -1.31 10.13
C ALA A 48 19.47 -1.52 10.94
N LYS A 49 19.36 -2.16 12.12
CA LYS A 49 20.51 -2.59 12.92
C LYS A 49 20.50 -4.10 13.05
N VAL A 50 21.62 -4.72 12.68
CA VAL A 50 21.76 -6.18 12.67
C VAL A 50 23.05 -6.56 13.40
N ALA A 51 22.96 -7.56 14.26
CA ALA A 51 24.11 -8.20 14.89
C ALA A 51 24.37 -9.55 14.22
N LEU A 52 25.58 -9.74 13.70
CA LEU A 52 26.05 -11.00 13.13
C LEU A 52 26.97 -11.68 14.14
N VAL A 53 26.59 -12.87 14.60
CA VAL A 53 27.32 -13.66 15.59
C VAL A 53 27.91 -14.88 14.88
N PHE A 54 29.20 -15.13 15.06
CA PHE A 54 29.91 -16.22 14.38
C PHE A 54 30.95 -16.87 15.29
N PRO A 55 31.24 -18.17 15.10
CA PRO A 55 32.33 -18.82 15.81
C PRO A 55 33.66 -18.15 15.41
N SER A 56 34.49 -17.87 16.41
CA SER A 56 35.83 -17.32 16.13
C SER A 56 36.66 -18.47 15.59
N GLN A 57 36.80 -18.57 14.27
CA GLN A 57 37.78 -19.47 13.68
C GLN A 57 39.15 -19.04 14.22
N GLY A 58 39.83 -19.97 14.90
CA GLY A 58 40.94 -19.74 15.83
C GLY A 58 42.24 -19.25 15.20
N GLY A 59 42.21 -18.10 14.52
CA GLY A 59 43.36 -17.40 14.00
C GLY A 59 43.23 -15.92 14.30
N THR A 60 43.40 -15.52 15.56
CA THR A 60 43.66 -14.12 15.89
C THR A 60 45.04 -13.78 15.32
N GLN A 61 45.10 -13.45 14.03
CA GLN A 61 46.06 -12.45 13.60
C GLN A 61 45.56 -11.15 14.22
N GLU A 62 46.09 -10.81 15.39
CA GLU A 62 46.10 -9.43 15.86
C GLU A 62 46.81 -8.60 14.79
N GLN A 63 46.09 -8.21 13.74
CA GLN A 63 46.55 -7.11 12.90
C GLN A 63 46.63 -5.93 13.83
N GLY A 64 47.87 -5.60 14.18
CA GLY A 64 48.22 -4.58 15.13
C GLY A 64 47.36 -3.36 14.89
N ARG A 65 46.58 -3.00 15.91
CA ARG A 65 46.33 -1.60 16.17
C ARG A 65 47.71 -0.99 16.38
N GLU A 66 48.28 -0.56 15.27
CA GLU A 66 49.47 0.25 15.21
C GLU A 66 49.23 1.37 16.20
N ARG A 67 49.95 1.26 17.33
CA ARG A 67 49.88 2.20 18.43
C ARG A 67 50.18 3.55 17.80
N ARG A 68 49.14 4.36 17.59
CA ARG A 68 49.33 5.78 17.32
C ARG A 68 50.23 6.29 18.43
N PRO A 69 51.41 6.85 18.11
CA PRO A 69 52.28 7.39 19.13
C PRO A 69 51.47 8.40 19.94
N ALA A 70 51.58 8.27 21.26
CA ALA A 70 51.04 9.22 22.22
C ALA A 70 51.49 10.60 21.78
N ARG A 71 50.53 11.45 21.42
CA ARG A 71 50.80 12.85 21.14
C ARG A 71 50.97 13.53 22.49
N GLU A 72 52.21 13.55 22.96
CA GLU A 72 52.66 14.42 24.03
C GLU A 72 52.25 15.87 23.75
N ASP A 73 51.65 16.46 24.76
CA ASP A 73 51.78 17.87 25.16
C ASP A 73 51.76 18.94 24.08
N ARG A 74 50.58 19.57 23.95
CA ARG A 74 50.49 21.01 23.68
C ARG A 74 49.62 21.71 24.71
N ALA A 75 50.13 21.74 25.94
CA ALA A 75 49.86 22.80 26.89
C ALA A 75 50.60 24.07 26.43
N ASN A 76 49.97 24.88 25.58
CA ASN A 76 50.18 26.34 25.50
C ASN A 76 49.44 26.91 24.30
N ARG A 77 48.26 27.49 24.50
CA ARG A 77 47.94 28.79 23.89
C ARG A 77 46.73 29.45 24.56
N ASP A 78 46.95 29.82 25.82
CA ASP A 78 46.35 31.03 26.34
C ASP A 78 46.94 32.22 25.58
N LYS A 79 46.08 33.00 24.94
CA LYS A 79 46.13 34.47 24.89
C LYS A 79 44.98 35.01 24.03
N LYS A 80 44.00 35.57 24.74
CA LYS A 80 43.69 37.00 24.67
C LYS A 80 43.10 37.48 23.33
N HIS A 81 41.77 37.64 23.28
CA HIS A 81 41.20 38.94 22.95
C HIS A 81 39.77 39.07 23.48
N GLU A 82 39.73 39.60 24.70
CA GLU A 82 38.64 40.40 25.25
C GLU A 82 38.52 41.67 24.40
N THR A 83 37.34 41.95 23.85
CA THR A 83 36.90 43.32 23.50
C THR A 83 35.38 43.40 23.57
N LEU A 84 34.98 43.85 24.75
CA LEU A 84 33.82 44.63 25.12
C LEU A 84 33.08 45.41 24.01
N LYS A 85 31.76 45.48 24.22
CA LYS A 85 30.83 46.62 24.01
C LYS A 85 30.34 46.95 22.60
N ARG A 86 29.02 46.82 22.40
CA ARG A 86 28.03 47.91 22.17
C ARG A 86 26.68 47.30 21.73
N SER A 87 25.67 47.33 22.58
CA SER A 87 24.62 48.37 22.70
C SER A 87 23.60 48.36 21.55
N ASP A 88 22.34 48.18 21.93
CA ASP A 88 21.11 48.70 21.31
C ASP A 88 21.13 49.06 19.83
N VAL A 89 20.41 48.26 19.02
CA VAL A 89 19.56 48.79 17.94
C VAL A 89 18.30 47.94 17.86
N GLN A 90 17.20 48.49 18.39
CA GLN A 90 15.88 48.31 17.80
C GLN A 90 15.94 48.68 16.31
N GLU A 91 15.67 47.76 15.38
CA GLU A 91 14.94 48.14 14.16
C GLU A 91 14.35 46.95 13.39
N ARG A 92 13.02 47.03 13.25
CA ARG A 92 12.23 46.67 12.07
C ARG A 92 12.25 45.24 11.53
N ASN A 93 11.10 44.58 11.74
CA ASN A 93 10.14 44.28 10.66
C ASN A 93 10.73 44.26 9.24
N LYS A 94 10.96 43.07 8.65
CA LYS A 94 10.55 42.76 7.26
C LYS A 94 10.25 41.27 7.09
N LYS A 95 8.94 41.00 6.96
CA LYS A 95 8.39 39.83 6.26
C LYS A 95 9.01 39.72 4.85
N PRO A 96 9.35 38.53 4.35
CA PRO A 96 9.44 38.33 2.92
C PRO A 96 8.01 38.32 2.34
N VAL A 97 7.61 39.44 1.76
CA VAL A 97 6.48 39.52 0.81
C VAL A 97 6.86 38.67 -0.40
N ARG A 98 6.23 37.51 -0.54
CA ARG A 98 6.27 36.73 -1.78
C ARG A 98 5.41 37.48 -2.79
N GLN A 99 6.08 38.17 -3.71
CA GLN A 99 5.49 38.85 -4.85
C GLN A 99 4.62 37.89 -5.66
N GLU A 100 3.34 38.21 -5.73
CA GLU A 100 2.46 37.85 -6.84
C GLU A 100 3.07 38.43 -8.12
N ARG A 101 3.53 37.55 -9.01
CA ARG A 101 3.73 37.89 -10.42
C ARG A 101 2.41 37.74 -11.14
N SER A 102 1.65 38.83 -11.17
CA SER A 102 0.76 39.12 -12.28
C SER A 102 1.62 39.45 -13.51
N THR A 103 1.62 38.56 -14.49
CA THR A 103 2.00 38.92 -15.87
C THR A 103 0.77 38.78 -16.73
N SER A 104 0.04 39.89 -16.81
CA SER A 104 -0.87 40.23 -17.88
C SER A 104 -0.08 40.33 -19.19
N LYS A 105 -0.44 39.52 -20.17
CA LYS A 105 -0.21 39.81 -21.59
C LYS A 105 -1.59 39.96 -22.25
N PRO A 106 -1.88 41.10 -22.89
CA PRO A 106 -3.06 41.27 -23.73
C PRO A 106 -2.72 40.79 -25.14
N THR A 107 -3.56 39.92 -25.71
CA THR A 107 -3.71 39.88 -27.17
C THR A 107 -5.18 39.67 -27.49
N GLU A 108 -5.80 40.81 -27.72
CA GLU A 108 -7.06 41.02 -28.41
C GLU A 108 -6.97 40.45 -29.83
N SER A 109 -7.87 39.55 -30.21
CA SER A 109 -8.36 39.37 -31.59
C SER A 109 -9.56 38.43 -31.64
N LYS A 110 -10.75 39.04 -31.66
CA LYS A 110 -11.89 38.76 -32.53
C LYS A 110 -12.08 37.31 -33.00
N ASN A 111 -13.15 36.66 -32.53
CA ASN A 111 -14.16 36.17 -33.47
C ASN A 111 -15.55 36.06 -32.82
N THR A 112 -16.35 37.10 -33.03
CA THR A 112 -17.80 37.10 -32.90
C THR A 112 -18.40 36.48 -34.15
N ASN A 113 -19.15 35.38 -33.99
CA ASN A 113 -20.43 35.15 -34.65
C ASN A 113 -21.16 34.04 -33.88
N ARG A 114 -22.26 34.37 -33.19
CA ARG A 114 -23.61 34.35 -33.77
C ARG A 114 -24.00 32.88 -33.99
N THR A 115 -24.90 32.29 -33.23
CA THR A 115 -26.32 32.66 -33.23
C THR A 115 -27.02 31.97 -32.06
N GLU A 116 -27.63 32.75 -31.16
CA GLU A 116 -28.82 32.30 -30.41
C GLU A 116 -29.98 32.21 -31.40
N ARG A 117 -30.65 31.06 -31.46
CA ARG A 117 -32.03 31.02 -31.96
C ARG A 117 -32.84 30.04 -31.14
N VAL A 118 -33.61 30.61 -30.23
CA VAL A 118 -34.84 30.05 -29.66
C VAL A 118 -35.70 29.49 -30.78
N HIS A 119 -36.14 28.23 -30.67
CA HIS A 119 -37.49 27.83 -31.06
C HIS A 119 -37.91 26.58 -30.28
N ALA A 120 -39.00 26.75 -29.54
CA ALA A 120 -39.85 25.69 -29.06
C ALA A 120 -40.64 25.06 -30.22
N ASN A 121 -41.24 23.91 -29.89
CA ASN A 121 -42.31 23.16 -30.56
C ASN A 121 -41.93 22.08 -31.58
N GLN A 122 -42.34 20.86 -31.19
CA GLN A 122 -43.04 19.86 -32.03
C GLN A 122 -42.17 19.27 -33.16
N THR A 123 -42.17 17.99 -33.53
CA THR A 123 -43.19 16.93 -33.53
C THR A 123 -42.45 15.67 -34.01
N ALA A 124 -42.83 14.52 -33.46
CA ALA A 124 -43.15 13.30 -34.21
C ALA A 124 -42.23 12.74 -35.32
N THR A 125 -42.01 11.43 -35.19
CA THR A 125 -41.89 10.41 -36.26
C THR A 125 -40.76 10.51 -37.28
N SER A 126 -39.85 9.53 -37.23
CA SER A 126 -39.37 8.76 -38.40
C SER A 126 -38.39 7.70 -37.89
N GLU A 127 -38.87 6.46 -37.75
CA GLU A 127 -38.51 5.35 -38.65
C GLU A 127 -37.02 4.97 -38.59
N LEU A 128 -36.70 4.01 -37.71
CA LEU A 128 -35.54 3.17 -37.91
C LEU A 128 -36.02 1.75 -38.22
N SER A 129 -36.13 1.48 -39.51
CA SER A 129 -36.18 0.17 -40.11
C SER A 129 -35.03 -0.70 -39.59
N LYS A 130 -35.35 -1.77 -38.86
CA LYS A 130 -34.47 -2.93 -38.77
C LYS A 130 -35.25 -4.16 -39.19
N ALA A 131 -34.84 -4.63 -40.36
CA ALA A 131 -35.45 -5.70 -41.11
C ALA A 131 -35.51 -7.01 -40.32
N LEU A 132 -36.66 -7.63 -40.51
CA LEU A 132 -37.04 -9.00 -40.19
C LEU A 132 -36.55 -9.94 -41.32
N ALA A 133 -36.53 -11.25 -41.02
CA ALA A 133 -36.11 -12.42 -41.81
C ALA A 133 -34.59 -12.73 -41.69
N THR A 134 -34.17 -13.97 -41.37
CA THR A 134 -34.68 -15.24 -41.93
C THR A 134 -34.52 -16.40 -40.95
N GLU A 135 -35.44 -17.34 -41.10
CA GLU A 135 -35.58 -18.62 -40.42
C GLU A 135 -34.45 -19.64 -40.70
N THR A 136 -34.34 -20.58 -39.75
CA THR A 136 -33.79 -21.96 -39.67
C THR A 136 -33.45 -22.73 -40.98
N PRO A 137 -32.61 -23.82 -41.01
CA PRO A 137 -32.70 -24.99 -40.10
C PRO A 137 -31.44 -25.88 -39.79
N LYS A 138 -31.53 -26.56 -38.62
CA LYS A 138 -31.37 -28.01 -38.34
C LYS A 138 -30.25 -28.84 -39.03
N THR A 139 -29.29 -29.37 -38.25
CA THR A 139 -28.60 -30.67 -38.41
C THR A 139 -27.89 -30.98 -37.08
N GLU A 140 -28.28 -31.92 -36.21
CA GLU A 140 -28.32 -33.39 -36.28
C GLU A 140 -26.95 -34.07 -36.53
N LYS A 141 -26.28 -34.48 -35.45
CA LYS A 141 -25.47 -35.73 -35.30
C LYS A 141 -24.88 -35.78 -33.88
N LEU A 142 -25.31 -36.65 -32.95
CA LEU A 142 -25.05 -38.09 -32.80
C LEU A 142 -23.56 -38.49 -32.71
N ALA A 143 -23.10 -38.68 -31.47
CA ALA A 143 -22.12 -39.68 -30.98
C ALA A 143 -21.98 -39.42 -29.46
N ARG A 144 -22.42 -40.25 -28.48
CA ARG A 144 -22.31 -41.70 -28.26
C ARG A 144 -20.87 -42.22 -28.42
N GLY A 145 -20.10 -42.05 -27.34
CA GLY A 145 -18.81 -42.71 -27.11
C GLY A 145 -18.78 -43.28 -25.70
N ASN A 146 -19.02 -44.59 -25.60
CA ASN A 146 -18.76 -45.41 -24.42
C ASN A 146 -17.24 -45.53 -24.22
N ASN A 147 -16.76 -45.33 -23.00
CA ASN A 147 -15.51 -45.91 -22.45
C ASN A 147 -15.89 -46.22 -20.99
N LYS A 148 -16.17 -47.46 -20.53
CA LYS A 148 -15.34 -48.67 -20.47
C LYS A 148 -13.86 -48.39 -20.17
N VAL A 149 -13.55 -48.34 -18.89
CA VAL A 149 -12.24 -48.67 -18.30
C VAL A 149 -12.57 -49.34 -16.97
N GLU A 150 -12.60 -50.68 -16.92
CA GLU A 150 -11.45 -51.53 -16.54
C GLU A 150 -10.92 -51.21 -15.13
N GLU A 151 -11.56 -51.93 -14.20
CA GLU A 151 -11.00 -52.46 -12.98
C GLU A 151 -9.71 -53.22 -13.28
N THR A 152 -8.55 -52.67 -12.89
CA THR A 152 -7.33 -53.46 -12.65
C THR A 152 -6.46 -52.83 -11.56
N ALA A 153 -6.26 -53.64 -10.52
CA ALA A 153 -5.00 -53.89 -9.81
C ALA A 153 -4.23 -52.71 -9.19
N THR A 154 -4.40 -52.62 -7.87
CA THR A 154 -3.33 -52.57 -6.85
C THR A 154 -1.89 -52.63 -7.38
N VAL A 155 -1.26 -51.46 -7.55
CA VAL A 155 0.20 -51.34 -7.61
C VAL A 155 0.63 -50.35 -6.54
N ALA A 156 1.30 -50.90 -5.52
CA ALA A 156 1.95 -50.17 -4.45
C ALA A 156 3.07 -49.29 -5.02
N GLN A 157 2.75 -48.02 -5.32
CA GLN A 157 3.75 -47.00 -5.60
C GLN A 157 4.17 -46.31 -4.30
N LYS A 158 5.43 -46.59 -3.97
CA LYS A 158 6.30 -45.98 -2.96
C LYS A 158 6.12 -44.46 -2.92
N MET A 159 5.57 -43.98 -1.80
CA MET A 159 5.29 -42.58 -1.51
C MET A 159 6.57 -41.72 -1.63
N PRO A 160 6.59 -40.66 -2.46
CA PRO A 160 7.55 -39.57 -2.30
C PRO A 160 7.22 -38.81 -1.01
N LYS A 161 8.26 -38.62 -0.19
CA LYS A 161 8.21 -37.90 1.09
C LYS A 161 7.53 -36.54 0.90
N PRO A 162 6.63 -36.11 1.81
CA PRO A 162 5.97 -34.82 1.71
C PRO A 162 7.02 -33.72 1.66
N VAL A 163 7.06 -33.02 0.53
CA VAL A 163 7.79 -31.77 0.35
C VAL A 163 7.30 -30.83 1.44
N ASN A 164 8.26 -30.40 2.25
CA ASN A 164 8.13 -29.51 3.38
C ASN A 164 7.30 -28.28 2.98
N THR A 165 5.99 -28.31 3.26
CA THR A 165 5.11 -27.15 3.16
C THR A 165 5.66 -26.13 4.15
N GLN A 166 6.41 -25.16 3.62
CA GLN A 166 6.80 -23.98 4.37
C GLN A 166 5.50 -23.38 4.90
N THR A 167 5.27 -23.55 6.20
CA THR A 167 4.29 -22.84 6.99
C THR A 167 4.60 -21.36 6.81
N GLN A 168 4.02 -20.74 5.79
CA GLN A 168 3.96 -19.30 5.67
C GLN A 168 3.20 -18.85 6.91
N GLU A 169 3.90 -18.19 7.83
CA GLU A 169 3.25 -17.53 8.95
C GLU A 169 2.10 -16.71 8.37
N PRO A 170 0.86 -16.91 8.85
CA PRO A 170 -0.30 -16.26 8.29
C PRO A 170 -0.03 -14.77 8.34
N ILE A 171 0.07 -14.15 7.17
CA ILE A 171 0.22 -12.70 7.03
C ILE A 171 -0.90 -12.11 7.87
N GLN A 172 -0.55 -11.52 9.01
CA GLN A 172 -1.53 -11.02 9.96
C GLN A 172 -2.43 -10.05 9.22
N SER A 173 -3.67 -10.47 8.98
CA SER A 173 -4.67 -9.64 8.33
C SER A 173 -4.92 -8.46 9.27
N VAL A 174 -4.57 -7.25 8.83
CA VAL A 174 -4.78 -6.01 9.59
C VAL A 174 -6.27 -5.74 9.86
N TRP A 175 -7.17 -6.44 9.16
CA TRP A 175 -8.59 -6.47 9.47
C TRP A 175 -8.85 -7.24 10.77
N GLU A 176 -8.56 -6.58 11.88
CA GLU A 176 -9.01 -7.01 13.20
C GLU A 176 -10.56 -7.07 13.23
N PRO A 177 -11.14 -8.01 13.99
CA PRO A 177 -12.59 -8.14 14.08
C PRO A 177 -13.27 -6.84 14.54
N GLU A 178 -12.61 -6.09 15.43
CA GLU A 178 -13.08 -4.77 15.90
C GLU A 178 -13.23 -3.75 14.76
N LEU A 179 -12.29 -3.74 13.81
CA LEU A 179 -12.37 -2.87 12.62
C LEU A 179 -13.57 -3.25 11.76
N VAL A 180 -13.79 -4.54 11.55
CA VAL A 180 -14.90 -5.05 10.74
C VAL A 180 -16.24 -4.71 11.40
N GLU A 181 -16.36 -4.88 12.71
CA GLU A 181 -17.56 -4.50 13.47
C GLU A 181 -17.86 -3.01 13.37
N LYS A 182 -16.84 -2.16 13.51
CA LYS A 182 -17.03 -0.72 13.40
C LYS A 182 -17.48 -0.29 12.00
N ILE A 183 -16.96 -0.94 10.97
CA ILE A 183 -17.40 -0.71 9.58
C ILE A 183 -18.85 -1.08 9.39
N LYS A 184 -19.28 -2.22 9.96
CA LYS A 184 -20.69 -2.65 9.92
C LYS A 184 -21.60 -1.65 10.61
N GLU A 185 -21.21 -1.16 11.80
CA GLU A 185 -21.94 -0.13 12.53
C GLU A 185 -22.12 1.14 11.68
N GLN A 186 -21.02 1.66 11.12
CA GLN A 186 -21.06 2.86 10.28
C GLN A 186 -21.85 2.66 8.98
N LEU A 187 -21.74 1.48 8.37
CA LEU A 187 -22.52 1.14 7.19
C LEU A 187 -24.02 1.07 7.53
N ASN A 188 -24.40 0.51 8.68
CA ASN A 188 -25.79 0.48 9.12
C ASN A 188 -26.35 1.88 9.35
N THR A 189 -25.58 2.80 9.97
CA THR A 189 -25.99 4.21 10.13
C THR A 189 -26.21 4.89 8.77
N LEU A 190 -25.36 4.61 7.78
CA LEU A 190 -25.51 5.16 6.44
C LEU A 190 -26.72 4.57 5.70
N LEU A 191 -26.99 3.27 5.87
CA LEU A 191 -28.18 2.61 5.31
C LEU A 191 -29.46 3.14 5.94
N GLU A 192 -29.45 3.40 7.25
CA GLU A 192 -30.56 4.02 7.97
C GLU A 192 -30.86 5.43 7.45
N LEU A 193 -29.83 6.25 7.22
CA LEU A 193 -29.97 7.59 6.64
C LEU A 193 -30.60 7.59 5.24
N MET A 194 -30.50 6.48 4.50
CA MET A 194 -31.08 6.30 3.17
C MET A 194 -32.43 5.58 3.18
N ASP A 195 -33.01 5.31 4.36
CA ASP A 195 -34.21 4.49 4.56
C ASP A 195 -34.08 3.05 3.99
N LYS A 196 -32.88 2.47 4.06
CA LYS A 196 -32.54 1.12 3.57
C LYS A 196 -32.18 0.15 4.70
N THR A 197 -32.92 0.21 5.82
CA THR A 197 -32.66 -0.62 7.02
C THR A 197 -32.86 -2.13 6.80
N ASN A 198 -33.64 -2.52 5.80
CA ASN A 198 -33.92 -3.93 5.48
C ASN A 198 -32.83 -4.61 4.65
N ALA A 199 -31.77 -3.89 4.28
CA ALA A 199 -30.70 -4.45 3.48
C ALA A 199 -29.85 -5.43 4.28
N THR A 200 -29.81 -6.69 3.83
CA THR A 200 -28.90 -7.70 4.41
C THR A 200 -27.60 -7.75 3.61
N TYR A 201 -26.49 -7.93 4.31
CA TYR A 201 -25.17 -8.03 3.71
C TYR A 201 -24.25 -8.93 4.52
N THR A 202 -23.21 -9.44 3.85
CA THR A 202 -22.15 -10.25 4.44
C THR A 202 -20.80 -9.56 4.27
N ALA A 203 -19.93 -9.66 5.26
CA ALA A 203 -18.59 -9.08 5.21
C ALA A 203 -17.55 -10.20 5.28
N THR A 204 -16.68 -10.28 4.29
CA THR A 204 -15.62 -11.29 4.19
C THR A 204 -14.26 -10.60 4.03
N VAL A 205 -13.25 -11.11 4.74
CA VAL A 205 -11.89 -10.59 4.69
C VAL A 205 -11.08 -11.44 3.72
N GLN A 206 -10.52 -10.80 2.69
CA GLN A 206 -9.69 -11.43 1.66
C GLN A 206 -8.35 -10.70 1.58
N GLY A 207 -7.41 -11.08 2.46
CA GLY A 207 -6.08 -10.47 2.51
C GLY A 207 -6.13 -8.97 2.86
N ARG A 208 -5.94 -8.10 1.86
CA ARG A 208 -6.00 -6.63 2.04
C ARG A 208 -7.36 -6.03 1.72
N GLU A 209 -8.33 -6.87 1.40
CA GLU A 209 -9.65 -6.44 0.95
C GLU A 209 -10.71 -6.86 1.96
N LEU A 210 -11.57 -5.91 2.34
CA LEU A 210 -12.81 -6.20 3.02
C LEU A 210 -13.93 -6.17 1.99
N ALA A 211 -14.43 -7.34 1.60
CA ALA A 211 -15.51 -7.48 0.65
C ALA A 211 -16.85 -7.54 1.39
N ILE A 212 -17.69 -6.55 1.15
CA ILE A 212 -19.04 -6.43 1.68
C ILE A 212 -20.02 -6.71 0.54
N THR A 213 -20.78 -7.79 0.68
CA THR A 213 -21.67 -8.31 -0.36
C THR A 213 -23.12 -8.20 0.12
N PHE A 214 -23.92 -7.40 -0.56
CA PHE A 214 -25.35 -7.23 -0.30
C PHE A 214 -26.16 -8.35 -0.95
N SER A 215 -27.16 -8.85 -0.23
CA SER A 215 -28.05 -9.92 -0.74
C SER A 215 -29.04 -9.43 -1.79
N GLY A 216 -29.23 -8.12 -1.93
CA GLY A 216 -30.14 -7.51 -2.90
C GLY A 216 -29.68 -6.12 -3.34
N TYR A 217 -30.44 -5.53 -4.26
CA TYR A 217 -30.24 -4.16 -4.72
C TYR A 217 -30.75 -3.16 -3.69
N LEU A 218 -30.01 -2.07 -3.45
CA LEU A 218 -30.42 -1.00 -2.54
C LEU A 218 -31.31 0.02 -3.28
N LEU A 219 -31.01 0.24 -4.55
CA LEU A 219 -31.72 1.12 -5.48
C LEU A 219 -32.38 0.30 -6.59
N GLU A 220 -33.20 0.96 -7.41
CA GLU A 220 -33.94 0.30 -8.50
C GLU A 220 -33.03 -0.19 -9.62
N ASN A 221 -31.85 0.41 -9.78
CA ASN A 221 -30.93 0.16 -10.89
C ASN A 221 -29.55 -0.26 -10.40
N GLU A 222 -28.99 -1.33 -10.98
CA GLU A 222 -27.62 -1.81 -10.68
C GLU A 222 -26.55 -0.72 -10.87
N ASP A 223 -26.69 0.11 -11.89
CA ASP A 223 -25.76 1.22 -12.15
C ASP A 223 -25.78 2.28 -11.05
N GLN A 224 -26.94 2.52 -10.45
CA GLN A 224 -27.06 3.46 -9.34
C GLN A 224 -26.40 2.88 -8.08
N ASP A 225 -26.59 1.58 -7.82
CA ASP A 225 -25.92 0.89 -6.72
C ASP A 225 -24.40 0.89 -6.89
N ARG A 226 -23.89 0.64 -8.10
CA ARG A 226 -22.45 0.77 -8.40
C ARG A 226 -21.91 2.16 -8.09
N ARG A 227 -22.64 3.21 -8.46
CA ARG A 227 -22.26 4.60 -8.17
C ARG A 227 -22.28 4.88 -6.67
N LEU A 228 -23.32 4.43 -5.98
CA LEU A 228 -23.45 4.53 -4.52
C LEU A 228 -22.29 3.83 -3.82
N PHE A 229 -21.99 2.58 -4.19
CA PHE A 229 -20.90 1.78 -3.65
C PHE A 229 -19.52 2.39 -3.92
N SER A 230 -19.31 2.93 -5.11
CA SER A 230 -18.08 3.65 -5.45
C SER A 230 -17.88 4.90 -4.58
N GLY A 231 -18.95 5.55 -4.14
CA GLY A 231 -18.89 6.69 -3.21
C GLY A 231 -18.74 6.27 -1.75
N LEU A 232 -19.43 5.21 -1.33
CA LEU A 232 -19.44 4.73 0.06
C LEU A 232 -18.12 4.09 0.48
N SER A 233 -17.46 3.34 -0.40
CA SER A 233 -16.19 2.67 -0.10
C SER A 233 -15.09 3.62 0.42
N PRO A 234 -14.73 4.71 -0.29
CA PRO A 234 -13.72 5.66 0.21
C PRO A 234 -14.18 6.42 1.46
N LEU A 235 -15.49 6.65 1.62
CA LEU A 235 -16.05 7.30 2.81
C LEU A 235 -15.85 6.43 4.05
N LEU A 236 -16.24 5.14 4.00
CA LEU A 236 -16.00 4.19 5.09
C LEU A 236 -14.52 4.08 5.42
N MET A 237 -13.67 3.99 4.39
CA MET A 237 -12.21 3.97 4.57
C MET A 237 -11.68 5.19 5.31
N THR A 238 -12.26 6.37 5.07
CA THR A 238 -11.86 7.63 5.72
C THR A 238 -12.27 7.65 7.20
N ILE A 239 -13.48 7.16 7.51
CA ILE A 239 -13.97 7.08 8.90
C ILE A 239 -13.05 6.18 9.73
N ILE A 240 -12.75 4.98 9.25
CA ILE A 240 -11.90 4.01 9.96
C ILE A 240 -10.49 4.57 10.19
N LYS A 241 -9.89 5.19 9.16
CA LYS A 241 -8.56 5.80 9.28
C LYS A 241 -8.52 6.87 10.37
N ARG A 242 -9.61 7.64 10.51
CA ARG A 242 -9.74 8.68 11.53
C ARG A 242 -9.87 8.08 12.93
N GLU A 243 -10.71 7.07 13.11
CA GLU A 243 -10.98 6.47 14.43
C GLU A 243 -9.78 5.69 14.96
N PHE A 244 -9.22 4.79 14.17
CA PHE A 244 -8.18 3.88 14.64
C PHE A 244 -6.77 4.45 14.52
N LYS A 245 -6.59 5.57 13.81
CA LYS A 245 -5.28 6.19 13.51
C LYS A 245 -4.27 5.20 12.90
N LYS A 246 -4.76 4.10 12.31
CA LYS A 246 -3.96 3.03 11.71
C LYS A 246 -3.65 3.36 10.25
N ALA A 247 -2.43 3.05 9.83
CA ALA A 247 -2.01 3.21 8.44
C ALA A 247 -2.55 2.05 7.58
N LEU A 248 -3.78 2.18 7.10
CA LEU A 248 -4.42 1.22 6.17
C LEU A 248 -3.91 1.40 4.73
N ARG A 249 -2.60 1.30 4.52
CA ARG A 249 -1.99 1.48 3.19
C ARG A 249 -2.16 0.23 2.34
N GLY A 250 -2.79 0.39 1.17
CA GLY A 250 -3.06 -0.73 0.25
C GLY A 250 -4.24 -1.62 0.65
N TYR A 251 -4.98 -1.23 1.69
CA TYR A 251 -6.24 -1.84 2.08
C TYR A 251 -7.40 -1.15 1.36
N ARG A 252 -8.40 -1.93 0.93
CA ARG A 252 -9.60 -1.41 0.29
C ARG A 252 -10.86 -2.11 0.80
N ILE A 253 -11.97 -1.37 0.78
CA ILE A 253 -13.30 -1.91 1.03
C ILE A 253 -13.97 -2.04 -0.33
N VAL A 254 -14.48 -3.23 -0.65
CA VAL A 254 -15.20 -3.48 -1.89
C VAL A 254 -16.66 -3.73 -1.52
N LEU A 255 -17.56 -2.97 -2.11
CA LEU A 255 -19.01 -3.11 -1.92
C LEU A 255 -19.59 -3.66 -3.22
N GLY A 256 -20.46 -4.66 -3.14
CA GLY A 256 -21.10 -5.26 -4.31
C GLY A 256 -22.31 -6.12 -3.94
N HIS A 257 -22.92 -6.75 -4.95
CA HIS A 257 -24.04 -7.67 -4.75
C HIS A 257 -23.58 -9.12 -4.82
N ALA A 258 -24.33 -10.00 -4.15
CA ALA A 258 -24.22 -11.43 -4.39
C ALA A 258 -24.67 -11.71 -5.83
N LYS A 259 -23.80 -12.38 -6.60
CA LYS A 259 -24.16 -12.88 -7.93
C LYS A 259 -25.08 -14.08 -7.82
#